data_AF-A0A930J065-F1
#
_entry.id   AF-A0A930J065-F1
#
_cell.length_a   1.000
_cell.length_b   1.000
_cell.length_c   1.000
_cell.angle_alpha   90.00
_cell.angle_beta   90.00
_cell.angle_gamma   90.00
#
_symmetry.space_group_name_H-M   'P 1'
#
loop_
_entity.id
_entity.type
_entity.pdbx_description
1 polymer ?
#
loop_
_entity_poly.entity_id
_entity_poly.type
_entity_poly.pdbx_seq_one_letter_code
_entity_poly.pdbx_strand_id
1 'polypeptide(L)'
;MDNQLKRNTLFNPSGDIDLRLRRMIGGNTTNLNDFNNMKYSWVSDWYRQAMNNFWIPEEINLSQDFKDYPRLEKAERTAYDKILSFLVFLDSLQSNNLPTLSEYITANEVNLCLHIQA
;
A
#
# COMPACT_ATOMS: atom_id res chain seq x y z
N MET A 1 -0.91 31.50 8.48
CA MET A 1 -0.51 30.56 7.42
C MET A 1 -1.36 29.32 7.62
N ASP A 2 -2.15 28.93 6.61
CA ASP A 2 -2.93 27.70 6.69
C ASP A 2 -1.97 26.51 6.60
N ASN A 3 -1.70 25.87 7.74
CA ASN A 3 -0.82 24.70 7.86
C ASN A 3 -1.56 23.39 7.53
N GLN A 4 -2.69 23.45 6.82
CA GLN A 4 -3.47 22.27 6.47
C GLN A 4 -2.98 21.65 5.15
N LEU A 5 -2.77 20.33 5.17
CA LEU A 5 -2.50 19.56 3.96
C LEU A 5 -3.74 19.56 3.06
N LYS A 6 -3.53 19.79 1.77
CA LYS A 6 -4.59 19.75 0.76
C LYS A 6 -4.65 18.36 0.13
N ARG A 7 -5.86 17.82 0.00
CA ARG A 7 -6.10 16.61 -0.79
C ARG A 7 -5.86 16.90 -2.26
N ASN A 8 -5.36 15.92 -2.98
CA ASN A 8 -5.18 16.00 -4.41
C ASN A 8 -6.52 16.05 -5.14
N THR A 9 -6.55 16.79 -6.24
CA THR A 9 -7.65 16.73 -7.19
C THR A 9 -7.59 15.43 -7.99
N LEU A 10 -8.68 15.00 -8.59
CA LEU A 10 -8.65 13.83 -9.49
C LEU A 10 -7.74 14.08 -10.71
N PHE A 11 -7.79 15.28 -11.26
CA PHE A 11 -6.99 15.72 -12.40
C PHE A 11 -6.72 17.22 -12.25
N ASN A 12 -5.55 17.68 -12.70
CA ASN A 12 -5.18 19.08 -12.69
C ASN A 12 -4.53 19.47 -14.03
N PRO A 13 -5.26 20.15 -14.93
CA PRO A 13 -4.73 20.54 -16.24
C PRO A 13 -3.62 21.60 -16.15
N SER A 14 -3.51 22.31 -15.03
CA SER A 14 -2.49 23.34 -14.78
C SER A 14 -1.32 22.81 -13.94
N GLY A 15 -1.21 21.48 -13.79
CA GLY A 15 -0.12 20.83 -13.07
C GLY A 15 1.23 20.93 -13.78
N ASP A 16 2.30 20.96 -13.00
CA ASP A 16 3.67 21.00 -13.49
C ASP A 16 4.09 19.64 -14.05
N ILE A 17 4.69 19.65 -15.25
CA ILE A 17 5.26 18.47 -15.91
C ILE A 17 6.75 18.27 -15.62
N ASP A 18 7.44 19.30 -15.12
CA ASP A 18 8.88 19.22 -14.82
C ASP A 18 9.13 18.39 -13.55
N LEU A 19 9.91 17.31 -13.71
CA LEU A 19 10.30 16.43 -12.60
C LEU A 19 10.95 17.16 -11.43
N ARG A 20 11.67 18.25 -11.68
CA ARG A 20 12.36 19.01 -10.63
C ARG A 20 11.36 19.60 -9.63
N LEU A 21 10.18 20.00 -10.12
CA LEU A 21 9.10 20.58 -9.32
C LEU A 21 8.27 19.53 -8.57
N ARG A 22 8.31 18.25 -8.99
CA ARG A 22 7.56 17.17 -8.32
C ARG A 22 7.99 17.01 -6.86
N ARG A 23 7.04 16.88 -5.94
CA ARG A 23 7.27 16.67 -4.50
C ARG A 23 6.41 15.51 -4.02
N MET A 24 6.82 14.89 -2.91
CA MET A 24 6.04 13.81 -2.29
C MET A 24 4.71 14.33 -1.75
N ILE A 25 4.70 15.52 -1.15
CA ILE A 25 3.49 16.19 -0.62
C ILE A 25 3.54 17.66 -1.07
N GLY A 26 2.36 18.23 -1.37
CA GLY A 26 2.21 19.65 -1.70
C GLY A 26 2.80 20.10 -3.04
N GLY A 27 3.13 19.17 -3.94
CA GLY A 27 3.50 19.48 -5.32
C GLY A 27 2.28 19.80 -6.20
N ASN A 28 2.46 20.66 -7.20
CA ASN A 28 1.45 20.95 -8.21
C ASN A 28 1.49 19.88 -9.32
N THR A 29 0.95 18.69 -9.06
CA THR A 29 0.92 17.56 -10.01
C THR A 29 -0.31 17.62 -10.93
N THR A 30 -0.20 17.03 -12.12
CA THR A 30 -1.34 16.81 -13.04
C THR A 30 -2.21 15.61 -12.65
N ASN A 31 -1.69 14.73 -11.80
CA ASN A 31 -2.22 13.39 -11.49
C ASN A 31 -2.25 12.38 -12.65
N LEU A 32 -1.53 12.68 -13.75
CA LEU A 32 -1.30 11.71 -14.82
C LEU A 32 -0.14 10.76 -14.48
N ASN A 33 -0.33 9.47 -14.77
CA ASN A 33 0.72 8.47 -14.61
C ASN A 33 1.64 8.48 -15.84
N ASP A 34 2.88 8.92 -15.66
CA ASP A 34 3.94 8.85 -16.67
C ASP A 34 5.12 8.05 -16.12
N PHE A 35 5.15 6.76 -16.44
CA PHE A 35 6.20 5.84 -15.98
C PHE A 35 7.53 6.00 -16.71
N ASN A 36 7.55 6.75 -17.82
CA ASN A 36 8.80 7.09 -18.50
C ASN A 36 9.49 8.28 -17.83
N ASN A 37 8.75 9.06 -17.05
CA ASN A 37 9.21 10.31 -16.45
C ASN A 37 8.87 10.32 -14.93
N MET A 38 9.72 9.65 -14.16
CA MET A 38 9.60 9.53 -12.70
C MET A 38 10.71 10.31 -11.99
N LYS A 39 10.36 11.01 -10.91
CA LYS A 39 11.35 11.63 -10.03
C LYS A 39 11.97 10.61 -9.09
N TYR A 40 11.16 9.69 -8.59
CA TYR A 40 11.57 8.66 -7.65
C TYR A 40 11.85 7.35 -8.39
N SER A 41 13.08 7.17 -8.86
CA SER A 41 13.46 6.03 -9.72
C SER A 41 13.29 4.66 -9.06
N TRP A 42 13.43 4.58 -7.73
CA TRP A 42 13.24 3.34 -6.95
C TRP A 42 11.85 2.73 -7.10
N VAL A 43 10.85 3.51 -7.50
CA VAL A 43 9.48 3.04 -7.71
C VAL A 43 9.44 1.93 -8.77
N SER A 44 10.28 2.01 -9.80
CA SER A 44 10.28 1.00 -10.87
C SER A 44 10.69 -0.38 -10.35
N ASP A 45 11.77 -0.42 -9.57
CA ASP A 45 12.30 -1.67 -9.01
C ASP A 45 11.32 -2.26 -7.99
N TRP A 46 10.77 -1.40 -7.12
CA TRP A 46 9.77 -1.81 -6.14
C TRP A 46 8.50 -2.36 -6.82
N TYR A 47 7.99 -1.68 -7.85
CA TYR A 47 6.80 -2.12 -8.60
C TYR A 47 7.02 -3.52 -9.18
N ARG A 48 8.16 -3.74 -9.85
CA ARG A 48 8.50 -5.05 -10.43
C ARG A 48 8.60 -6.13 -9.37
N GLN A 49 9.24 -5.82 -8.23
CA GLN A 49 9.36 -6.76 -7.13
C GLN A 49 7.99 -7.11 -6.54
N ALA A 50 7.11 -6.14 -6.32
CA ALA A 50 5.76 -6.36 -5.80
C ALA A 50 4.94 -7.25 -6.75
N MET A 51 4.98 -6.98 -8.05
CA MET A 51 4.29 -7.82 -9.05
C MET A 51 4.83 -9.24 -9.10
N ASN A 52 6.16 -9.43 -8.98
CA ASN A 52 6.77 -10.76 -8.95
C ASN A 52 6.44 -11.56 -7.68
N ASN A 53 6.04 -10.89 -6.60
CA ASN A 53 5.66 -11.51 -5.34
C ASN A 53 4.15 -11.84 -5.25
N PHE A 54 3.42 -11.75 -6.36
CA PHE A 54 2.01 -12.10 -6.40
C PHE A 54 1.79 -13.57 -6.04
N TRP A 55 0.90 -13.84 -5.09
CA TRP A 55 0.51 -15.17 -4.66
C TRP A 55 -0.97 -15.17 -4.27
N ILE A 56 -1.60 -16.35 -4.31
CA ILE A 56 -3.01 -16.53 -3.98
C ILE A 56 -3.11 -17.47 -2.76
N PRO A 57 -3.77 -17.07 -1.65
CA PRO A 57 -3.84 -17.88 -0.45
C PRO A 57 -4.45 -19.27 -0.64
N GLU A 58 -5.46 -19.38 -1.49
CA GLU A 58 -6.18 -20.62 -1.78
C GLU A 58 -5.33 -21.68 -2.50
N GLU A 59 -4.16 -21.30 -3.04
CA GLU A 59 -3.20 -22.24 -3.63
C GLU A 59 -2.41 -23.02 -2.58
N ILE A 60 -2.43 -22.59 -1.32
CA ILE A 60 -1.74 -23.26 -0.21
C ILE A 60 -2.68 -24.26 0.46
N ASN A 61 -2.28 -25.54 0.49
CA ASN A 61 -3.08 -26.59 1.10
C ASN A 61 -2.99 -26.57 2.64
N LEU A 62 -4.14 -26.36 3.31
CA LEU A 62 -4.25 -26.30 4.77
C LEU A 62 -4.89 -27.57 5.40
N SER A 63 -4.99 -28.67 4.66
CA SER A 63 -5.70 -29.89 5.11
C SER A 63 -5.06 -30.54 6.34
N GLN A 64 -3.74 -30.40 6.49
CA GLN A 64 -3.01 -30.94 7.63
C GLN A 64 -3.17 -30.05 8.86
N ASP A 65 -2.99 -28.74 8.67
CA ASP A 65 -3.16 -27.70 9.68
C ASP A 65 -4.56 -27.76 10.33
N PHE A 66 -5.59 -27.99 9.52
CA PHE A 66 -6.96 -28.18 10.00
C PHE A 66 -7.10 -29.36 10.98
N LYS A 67 -6.39 -30.47 10.74
CA LYS A 67 -6.42 -31.66 11.59
C LYS A 67 -5.57 -31.49 12.86
N ASP A 68 -4.48 -30.74 12.76
CA ASP A 68 -3.53 -30.56 13.85
C ASP A 68 -3.93 -29.44 14.80
N TYR A 69 -4.62 -28.40 14.32
CA TYR A 69 -5.09 -27.30 15.16
C TYR A 69 -5.87 -27.79 16.40
N PRO A 70 -6.87 -28.71 16.31
CA PRO A 70 -7.51 -29.39 17.46
C PRO A 70 -6.58 -30.01 18.50
N ARG A 71 -5.36 -30.40 18.10
CA ARG A 71 -4.40 -31.13 18.93
C ARG A 71 -3.44 -30.24 19.69
N LEU A 72 -3.40 -28.94 19.39
CA LEU A 72 -2.56 -27.96 20.08
C LEU A 72 -2.87 -27.90 21.57
N GLU A 73 -1.85 -27.67 22.38
CA GLU A 73 -2.03 -27.38 23.79
C GLU A 73 -2.81 -26.07 23.98
N LYS A 74 -3.49 -25.94 25.12
CA LYS A 74 -4.31 -24.76 25.41
C LYS A 74 -3.50 -23.45 25.30
N ALA A 75 -2.25 -23.46 25.74
CA ALA A 75 -1.38 -22.29 25.68
C ALA A 75 -1.01 -21.92 24.23
N GLU A 76 -0.65 -22.91 23.42
CA GLU A 76 -0.31 -22.73 21.99
C GLU A 76 -1.51 -22.20 21.20
N ARG A 77 -2.69 -22.79 21.39
CA ARG A 77 -3.93 -22.34 20.77
C ARG A 77 -4.26 -20.90 21.16
N THR A 78 -4.13 -20.57 22.46
CA THR A 78 -4.40 -19.20 22.93
C THR A 78 -3.45 -18.18 22.29
N ALA A 79 -2.18 -18.54 22.11
CA ALA A 79 -1.22 -17.68 21.42
C ALA A 79 -1.57 -17.54 19.93
N TYR A 80 -1.85 -18.66 19.25
CA TYR A 80 -2.25 -18.69 17.85
C TYR A 80 -3.45 -17.79 17.58
N ASP A 81 -4.54 -17.96 18.34
CA ASP A 81 -5.79 -17.22 18.14
C ASP A 81 -5.61 -15.71 18.36
N LYS A 82 -4.83 -15.32 19.37
CA LYS A 82 -4.57 -13.91 19.67
C LYS A 82 -3.67 -13.26 18.63
N ILE A 83 -2.61 -13.95 18.20
CA ILE A 83 -1.68 -13.44 17.17
C ILE A 83 -2.44 -13.27 15.86
N LEU A 84 -3.17 -14.31 15.42
CA LEU A 84 -3.94 -14.25 14.19
C LEU A 84 -5.00 -13.15 14.23
N SER A 85 -5.75 -13.04 15.34
CA SER A 85 -6.75 -11.97 15.51
C SER A 85 -6.12 -10.58 15.43
N PHE A 86 -4.93 -10.38 15.99
CA PHE A 86 -4.25 -9.09 15.95
C PHE A 86 -3.70 -8.78 14.56
N LEU A 87 -3.15 -9.77 13.85
CA LEU A 87 -2.69 -9.58 12.47
C LEU A 87 -3.84 -9.19 11.53
N VAL A 88 -4.98 -9.88 11.62
CA VAL A 88 -6.20 -9.54 10.86
C VAL A 88 -6.65 -8.10 11.15
N PHE A 89 -6.57 -7.67 12.42
CA PHE A 89 -6.88 -6.30 12.80
C PHE A 89 -5.91 -5.28 12.18
N LEU A 90 -4.59 -5.56 12.23
CA LEU A 90 -3.58 -4.66 11.67
C LEU A 90 -3.73 -4.52 10.15
N ASP A 91 -3.95 -5.61 9.43
CA ASP A 91 -4.16 -5.58 7.98
C ASP A 91 -5.42 -4.77 7.63
N SER A 92 -6.51 -4.98 8.36
CA SER A 92 -7.75 -4.21 8.19
C SER A 92 -7.51 -2.70 8.43
N LEU A 93 -6.71 -2.33 9.42
CA LEU A 93 -6.37 -0.93 9.69
C LEU A 93 -5.56 -0.34 8.53
N GLN A 94 -4.59 -1.07 7.98
CA GLN A 94 -3.77 -0.59 6.86
C GLN A 94 -4.61 -0.40 5.59
N SER A 95 -5.47 -1.36 5.21
CA SER A 95 -6.31 -1.22 4.01
C SER A 95 -7.27 -0.02 4.09
N ASN A 96 -7.71 0.37 5.30
CA ASN A 96 -8.52 1.57 5.48
C ASN A 96 -7.71 2.88 5.51
N ASN A 97 -6.48 2.84 6.04
CA ASN A 97 -5.66 4.04 6.25
C ASN A 97 -4.82 4.43 5.02
N LEU A 98 -4.26 3.46 4.30
CA LEU A 98 -3.39 3.72 3.14
C LEU A 98 -4.08 4.58 2.05
N PRO A 99 -5.36 4.35 1.69
CA PRO A 99 -6.07 5.24 0.77
C PRO A 99 -6.22 6.67 1.28
N THR A 100 -6.43 6.84 2.60
CA THR A 100 -6.53 8.19 3.21
C THR A 100 -5.19 8.93 3.13
N LEU A 101 -4.08 8.21 3.20
CA LEU A 101 -2.73 8.76 3.11
C LEU A 101 -2.36 9.12 1.66
N SER A 102 -2.73 8.27 0.69
CA SER A 102 -2.47 8.51 -0.74
C SER A 102 -3.15 9.76 -1.28
N GLU A 103 -4.29 10.17 -0.71
CA GLU A 103 -4.99 11.41 -1.05
C GLU A 103 -4.13 12.68 -0.90
N TYR A 104 -3.07 12.67 -0.08
CA TYR A 104 -2.18 13.81 0.15
C TYR A 104 -0.81 13.68 -0.53
N ILE A 105 -0.53 12.55 -1.17
CA ILE A 105 0.73 12.29 -1.85
C ILE A 105 0.65 12.84 -3.27
N THR A 106 1.46 13.84 -3.60
CA THR A 106 1.46 14.52 -4.92
C THR A 106 2.41 13.88 -5.94
N ALA A 107 3.05 12.76 -5.58
CA ALA A 107 3.92 11.99 -6.45
C ALA A 107 3.17 10.75 -6.97
N ASN A 108 2.69 10.82 -8.21
CA ASN A 108 1.82 9.81 -8.81
C ASN A 108 2.48 8.42 -8.84
N GLU A 109 3.80 8.38 -9.10
CA GLU A 109 4.56 7.13 -9.09
C GLU A 109 4.57 6.45 -7.70
N VAL A 110 4.55 7.23 -6.61
CA VAL A 110 4.47 6.69 -5.24
C VAL A 110 3.05 6.25 -4.90
N ASN A 111 2.03 6.98 -5.39
CA ASN A 111 0.63 6.57 -5.24
C ASN A 111 0.35 5.20 -5.87
N LEU A 112 1.01 4.87 -6.99
CA LEU A 112 0.93 3.53 -7.55
C LEU A 112 1.40 2.47 -6.54
N CYS A 113 2.54 2.69 -5.88
CA CYS A 113 3.02 1.76 -4.86
C CYS A 113 2.03 1.60 -3.71
N LEU A 114 1.44 2.70 -3.24
CA LEU A 114 0.43 2.69 -2.18
C LEU A 114 -0.83 1.92 -2.58
N HIS A 115 -1.26 2.02 -3.85
CA HIS A 115 -2.40 1.25 -4.35
C HIS A 115 -2.12 -0.25 -4.51
N ILE A 116 -0.86 -0.63 -4.75
CA ILE A 116 -0.45 -2.04 -4.80
C ILE A 116 -0.33 -2.62 -3.39
N GLN A 117 0.05 -1.79 -2.42
CA GLN A 117 0.20 -2.20 -1.02
C GLN A 117 -1.14 -2.34 -0.29
N ALA A 118 -2.15 -1.55 -0.66
CA ALA A 118 -3.46 -1.51 0.01
C ALA A 118 -4.33 -2.73 -0.30
#